data_AF-A0A0T2YCS6-F1
#
_entry.id   AF-A0A0T2YCS6-F1
#
_cell.length_a   1.000
_cell.length_b   1.000
_cell.length_c   1.000
_cell.angle_alpha   90.00
_cell.angle_beta   90.00
_cell.angle_gamma   90.00
#
_symmetry.space_group_name_H-M   'P 1'
#
loop_
_entity.id
_entity.type
_entity.pdbx_description
1 polymer ?
#
loop_
_entity_poly.entity_id
_entity_poly.type
_entity_poly.pdbx_seq_one_letter_code
_entity_poly.pdbx_strand_id
1 'polypeptide(L)' 'MWTLRDGDARTLWTTQWPASGAPGIAQRLDNSASASVSESALGVDAQGQALAVWIHMEGDRARLWARPYRAP' A
#
# COMPACT_ATOMS: atom_id res chain seq x y z
N MET A 1 -5.79 -0.71 -4.26
CA MET A 1 -4.36 -0.47 -3.97
C MET A 1 -3.63 -0.25 -5.28
N TRP A 2 -2.73 0.72 -5.35
CA TRP A 2 -1.94 1.02 -6.55
C TRP A 2 -0.55 1.55 -6.16
N THR A 3 0.40 1.45 -7.08
CA THR A 3 1.71 2.09 -6.95
C THR A 3 1.74 3.39 -7.73
N LEU A 4 2.14 4.49 -7.10
CA LEU A 4 2.40 5.77 -7.75
C LEU A 4 3.92 5.92 -7.96
N ARG A 5 4.34 6.24 -9.19
CA ARG A 5 5.75 6.47 -9.54
C ARG A 5 6.03 7.96 -9.69
N ASP A 6 7.09 8.43 -9.04
CA ASP A 6 7.64 9.78 -9.17
C ASP A 6 9.17 9.67 -9.37
N GLY A 7 9.65 9.94 -10.58
CA GLY A 7 10.99 9.54 -10.99
C GLY A 7 11.21 8.03 -10.83
N ASP A 8 12.23 7.64 -10.06
CA ASP A 8 12.51 6.24 -9.69
C ASP A 8 11.89 5.79 -8.37
N ALA A 9 11.32 6.73 -7.61
CA ALA A 9 10.59 6.40 -6.40
C ALA A 9 9.23 5.81 -6.76
N ARG A 10 8.87 4.70 -6.10
CA ARG A 10 7.53 4.12 -6.13
C ARG A 10 6.94 4.13 -4.73
N THR A 11 5.73 4.64 -4.62
CA THR A 11 4.96 4.71 -3.37
C THR A 11 3.72 3.84 -3.49
N LEU A 12 3.25 3.26 -2.39
CA LEU A 12 2.11 2.38 -2.32
C LEU A 12 0.92 3.11 -1.70
N TRP A 13 -0.19 3.13 -2.43
CA TRP A 13 -1.39 3.82 -2.04
C TRP A 13 -2.59 2.89 -2.01
N THR A 14 -3.54 3.19 -1.14
CA THR A 14 -4.83 2.52 -1.10
C THR A 14 -5.95 3.52 -0.90
N THR A 15 -7.17 3.14 -1.27
CA THR A 15 -8.39 3.85 -0.94
C THR A 15 -9.50 2.83 -0.71
N GLN A 16 -10.50 3.21 0.06
CA GLN A 16 -11.71 2.42 0.22
C GLN A 16 -12.67 2.67 -0.94
N TRP A 17 -13.41 1.62 -1.31
CA TRP A 17 -14.52 1.71 -2.24
C TRP A 17 -15.82 1.32 -1.51
N PRO A 18 -16.45 2.26 -0.81
CA PRO A 18 -17.70 1.98 -0.09
C PRO A 18 -18.85 1.72 -1.05
N ALA A 19 -19.87 1.02 -0.56
CA ALA A 19 -21.10 0.75 -1.30
C ALA A 19 -21.88 2.03 -1.70
N SER A 20 -21.59 3.17 -1.06
CA SER A 20 -22.13 4.48 -1.44
C SER A 20 -21.63 4.98 -2.81
N GLY A 21 -20.63 4.32 -3.41
CA GLY A 21 -20.25 4.50 -4.81
C GLY A 21 -19.13 5.51 -5.06
N ALA A 22 -18.66 6.23 -4.04
CA ALA A 22 -17.54 7.16 -4.17
C ALA A 22 -16.31 6.66 -3.41
N PRO A 23 -15.11 6.62 -4.03
CA PRO A 23 -13.90 6.22 -3.33
C PRO A 23 -13.56 7.19 -2.20
N GLY A 24 -13.00 6.66 -1.11
CA GLY A 24 -12.51 7.47 0.01
C GLY A 24 -11.24 8.25 -0.33
N ILE A 25 -10.70 8.95 0.67
CA ILE A 25 -9.41 9.64 0.55
C ILE A 25 -8.30 8.61 0.38
N ALA A 26 -7.43 8.81 -0.60
CA ALA A 26 -6.26 7.98 -0.82
C ALA A 26 -5.29 8.09 0.36
N GLN A 27 -4.78 6.95 0.82
CA GLN A 27 -3.83 6.85 1.92
C GLN A 27 -2.56 6.15 1.46
N ARG A 28 -1.42 6.76 1.79
CA ARG A 28 -0.11 6.17 1.57
C ARG A 28 0.17 5.08 2.61
N LEU A 29 0.63 3.92 2.15
CA LEU A 29 0.94 2.75 2.97
C LEU A 29 2.42 2.64 3.29
N ASP A 30 3.29 3.00 2.36
CA ASP A 30 4.74 3.05 2.57
C ASP A 30 5.13 4.37 3.26
N ASN A 31 5.47 4.31 4.54
CA ASN A 31 5.81 5.50 5.33
C ASN A 31 7.31 5.83 5.35
N SER A 32 8.09 5.37 4.36
CA SER A 32 9.52 5.68 4.27
C SER A 32 9.80 6.86 3.33
N ALA A 33 10.83 7.64 3.66
CA ALA A 33 11.27 8.77 2.84
C ALA A 33 12.26 8.39 1.71
N SER A 34 12.88 7.20 1.76
CA SER A 34 14.09 6.91 0.95
C SER A 34 14.06 5.60 0.17
N ALA A 35 12.92 4.92 0.09
CA ALA A 35 12.81 3.61 -0.53
C ALA A 35 11.73 3.55 -1.61
N SER A 36 11.87 2.57 -2.50
CA SER A 36 10.94 2.30 -3.58
C SER A 36 10.14 1.03 -3.29
N VAL A 37 8.85 1.04 -3.57
CA VAL A 37 7.99 -0.14 -3.46
C VAL A 37 8.09 -0.99 -4.73
N SER A 38 8.30 -2.30 -4.57
CA SER A 38 8.08 -3.32 -5.60
C SER A 38 7.13 -4.39 -5.07
N GLU A 39 6.50 -5.13 -6.00
CA GLU A 39 5.70 -6.34 -5.72
C GLU A 39 4.78 -6.23 -4.50
N SER A 40 3.58 -5.69 -4.69
CA SER A 40 2.61 -5.51 -3.61
C SER A 40 1.39 -6.41 -3.76
N ALA A 41 0.84 -6.83 -2.62
CA ALA A 41 -0.41 -7.58 -2.55
C ALA A 41 -1.27 -7.09 -1.37
N LEU A 42 -2.59 -7.30 -1.49
CA LEU A 42 -3.58 -6.97 -0.47
C LEU A 42 -4.48 -8.18 -0.27
N GLY A 43 -4.53 -8.69 0.96
CA GLY A 43 -5.53 -9.69 1.38
C GLY A 43 -6.58 -9.04 2.29
N VAL A 44 -7.82 -9.51 2.21
CA VAL A 44 -8.93 -9.07 3.07
C VAL A 44 -9.61 -10.32 3.65
N ASP A 45 -9.84 -10.33 4.97
CA ASP A 45 -10.57 -11.39 5.64
C ASP A 45 -12.10 -11.18 5.61
N ALA A 46 -12.85 -12.17 6.14
CA ALA A 46 -14.31 -12.11 6.19
C ALA A 46 -14.86 -11.00 7.11
N GLN A 47 -14.04 -10.45 8.00
CA GLN A 47 -14.36 -9.35 8.90
C GLN A 47 -13.96 -7.99 8.29
N GLY A 48 -13.54 -7.96 7.02
CA GLY A 48 -13.12 -6.76 6.33
C GLY A 48 -11.78 -6.20 6.81
N GLN A 49 -10.98 -6.97 7.55
CA GLN A 49 -9.62 -6.57 7.91
C GLN A 49 -8.71 -6.82 6.73
N ALA A 50 -7.93 -5.81 6.34
CA ALA A 50 -7.00 -5.95 5.25
C ALA A 50 -5.55 -5.97 5.74
N LEU A 51 -4.72 -6.78 5.09
CA LEU A 51 -3.27 -6.76 5.25
C LEU A 51 -2.63 -6.46 3.90
N ALA A 52 -1.95 -5.33 3.82
CA ALA A 52 -1.11 -4.99 2.69
C ALA A 52 0.31 -5.51 2.94
N VAL A 53 0.91 -6.15 1.94
CA VAL A 53 2.31 -6.57 1.94
C VAL A 53 3.00 -6.00 0.71
N TRP A 54 4.28 -5.67 0.85
CA TRP A 54 5.08 -5.19 -0.27
C TRP A 54 6.57 -5.41 -0.03
N ILE A 55 7.35 -5.38 -1.10
CA ILE A 55 8.80 -5.34 -1.03
C ILE A 55 9.25 -3.87 -0.96
N HIS A 56 10.00 -3.57 0.09
CA HIS A 56 10.63 -2.30 0.33
C HIS A 56 12.08 -2.33 -0.11
N MET A 57 12.43 -1.50 -1.09
CA MET A 57 13.76 -1.44 -1.69
C MET A 57 14.53 -0.24 -1.14
N GLU A 58 15.56 -0.50 -0.34
CA GLU A 58 16.55 0.47 0.14
C GLU A 58 17.84 0.32 -0.68
N GLY A 59 17.87 0.89 -1.89
CA GLY A 59 18.91 0.56 -2.89
C GLY A 59 18.75 -0.89 -3.36
N ASP A 60 19.81 -1.69 -3.28
CA ASP A 60 19.80 -3.12 -3.66
C ASP A 60 19.24 -4.04 -2.58
N ARG A 61 18.87 -3.50 -1.42
CA ARG A 61 18.33 -4.28 -0.29
C ARG A 61 16.81 -4.36 -0.36
N ALA A 62 16.30 -5.57 -0.56
CA ALA A 62 14.89 -5.90 -0.45
C ALA A 62 14.51 -6.29 0.99
N ARG A 63 13.41 -5.73 1.50
CA ARG A 63 12.77 -6.15 2.75
C ARG A 63 11.29 -6.40 2.53
N LEU A 64 10.75 -7.48 3.10
CA LEU A 64 9.31 -7.70 3.13
C LEU A 64 8.69 -6.85 4.25
N TRP A 65 7.75 -5.99 3.88
CA TRP A 65 7.01 -5.16 4.82
C TRP A 65 5.53 -5.53 4.78
N ALA A 66 4.86 -5.29 5.90
CA ALA A 66 3.42 -5.48 6.03
C ALA A 66 2.80 -4.35 6.82
N ARG A 67 1.59 -3.93 6.44
CA ARG A 67 0.80 -2.94 7.16
C ARG A 67 -0.66 -3.37 7.25
N PRO A 68 -1.19 -3.54 8.47
CA PRO A 68 -2.62 -3.71 8.63
C PRO A 68 -3.31 -2.43 8.14
N TYR A 69 -4.33 -2.63 7.33
CA TYR A 69 -5.17 -1.57 6.82
C TYR A 69 -6.61 -1.88 7.24
N ARG A 70 -7.14 -1.03 8.11
CA ARG A 70 -8.57 -0.98 8.37
C ARG A 70 -9.07 0.30 7.73
N ALA A 71 -9.96 0.16 6.76
CA ALA A 71 -10.70 1.32 6.27
C ALA A 71 -11.51 1.90 7.45
N PRO A 72 -11.46 3.21 7.70
CA PRO A 72 -12.32 3.85 8.69
C PRO A 72 -13.80 3.73 8.31
#